data_AF-A0A7X8A8K1-F1
#
_entry.id   AF-A0A7X8A8K1-F1
#
_cell.length_a   1.000
_cell.length_b   1.000
_cell.length_c   1.000
_cell.angle_alpha   90.00
_cell.angle_beta   90.00
_cell.angle_gamma   90.00
#
_symmetry.space_group_name_H-M   'P 1'
#
loop_
_entity.id
_entity.type
_entity.pdbx_description
1 polymer ?
#
loop_
_entity_poly.entity_id
_entity_poly.type
_entity_poly.pdbx_seq_one_letter_code
_entity_poly.pdbx_strand_id
1 'polypeptide(L)'
;MKGYRRVFILLFTVCALLLWISPAQGATIELSDGSTIEASVYVIRDGYHYLKIASADVSRVKYASRTVRHDVMFLRSGREVEGKITGFMDDYYYVQIPSSRVKSIMSETRLTTVSGSRPDIRDGLLFRIHGSNTIGAKLAPALVAAYFRSIGAGKVDIKDRKAEEVLVSGSFPGNSTPTEVEIQSYGSATAFNGLEKRACDIGAASRRITTDEAARLSSLGDLMSAKNEHILAIDGIAVIVHKNNPVFRITKKELQLIFSGELTDWARIGGRPGKINLYARDDKSGTYDTFKSLVLGKAKLASSA
;
A
#
# COMPACT_ATOMS: atom_id res chain seq x y z
N MET A 1 15.35 9.41 44.84
CA MET A 1 14.62 8.46 43.98
C MET A 1 14.54 9.02 42.57
N LYS A 2 15.24 8.43 41.59
CA LYS A 2 15.33 8.93 40.21
C LYS A 2 14.07 8.57 39.43
N GLY A 3 13.32 9.59 39.00
CA GLY A 3 12.14 9.42 38.16
C GLY A 3 12.50 9.00 36.75
N TYR A 4 12.20 7.76 36.39
CA TYR A 4 12.20 7.29 35.01
C TYR A 4 11.06 7.99 34.26
N ARG A 5 11.39 8.99 33.44
CA ARG A 5 10.46 9.57 32.47
C ARG A 5 10.42 8.66 31.25
N ARG A 6 9.27 7.99 31.12
CA ARG A 6 8.92 7.00 30.10
C ARG A 6 8.82 7.66 28.73
N VAL A 7 9.26 6.96 27.69
CA VAL A 7 9.06 7.32 26.27
C VAL A 7 8.02 6.36 25.70
N PHE A 8 6.98 6.92 25.10
CA PHE A 8 5.92 6.21 24.39
C PHE A 8 6.16 6.31 22.88
N ILE A 9 5.95 5.20 22.16
CA ILE A 9 5.76 5.20 20.71
C ILE A 9 4.25 5.32 20.47
N LEU A 10 3.80 6.44 19.90
CA LEU A 10 2.42 6.64 19.45
C LEU A 10 2.38 6.42 17.92
N LEU A 11 1.46 5.59 17.44
CA LEU A 11 1.35 5.14 16.05
C LEU A 11 -0.06 5.44 15.49
N PHE A 12 -0.13 6.00 14.28
CA PHE A 12 -1.31 6.06 13.39
C PHE A 12 -0.87 5.43 12.05
N THR A 13 -1.35 4.22 11.72
CA THR A 13 -2.45 3.83 10.79
C THR A 13 -1.92 3.45 9.40
N VAL A 14 -1.51 2.19 9.18
CA VAL A 14 -2.23 1.06 8.52
C VAL A 14 -2.17 1.06 6.97
N CYS A 15 -1.25 0.26 6.39
CA CYS A 15 -1.24 -0.21 4.99
C CYS A 15 -2.10 -1.46 4.77
N ALA A 16 -2.64 -1.70 3.56
CA ALA A 16 -3.35 -2.90 3.04
C ALA A 16 -3.10 -3.13 1.53
N LEU A 17 -3.12 -4.37 1.00
CA LEU A 17 -2.96 -4.68 -0.44
C LEU A 17 -4.00 -5.76 -0.81
N LEU A 18 -4.65 -5.63 -1.97
CA LEU A 18 -5.56 -6.62 -2.53
C LEU A 18 -5.38 -6.71 -4.07
N LEU A 19 -5.62 -7.87 -4.70
CA LEU A 19 -5.38 -8.20 -6.11
C LEU A 19 -6.71 -8.46 -6.85
N TRP A 20 -6.87 -7.90 -8.05
CA TRP A 20 -7.94 -8.25 -9.00
C TRP A 20 -7.42 -8.15 -10.44
N ILE A 21 -7.78 -9.10 -11.31
CA ILE A 21 -7.25 -9.17 -12.68
C ILE A 21 -8.05 -8.25 -13.63
N SER A 22 -7.37 -7.27 -14.25
CA SER A 22 -7.79 -6.70 -15.56
C SER A 22 -6.69 -5.92 -16.27
N PRO A 23 -6.72 -5.80 -17.60
CA PRO A 23 -5.60 -5.29 -18.38
C PRO A 23 -5.42 -3.75 -18.30
N ALA A 24 -4.27 -3.28 -17.79
CA ALA A 24 -3.69 -1.97 -18.03
C ALA A 24 -3.11 -1.86 -19.45
N GLN A 25 -3.58 -0.85 -20.15
CA GLN A 25 -2.88 -0.08 -21.17
C GLN A 25 -3.16 1.40 -20.85
N GLY A 26 -2.27 2.30 -21.25
CA GLY A 26 -2.48 3.74 -21.11
C GLY A 26 -3.82 4.14 -21.74
N ALA A 27 -4.49 5.13 -21.17
CA ALA A 27 -5.66 5.71 -21.80
C ALA A 27 -5.25 7.07 -22.39
N THR A 28 -5.68 7.30 -23.63
CA THR A 28 -5.64 8.65 -24.21
C THR A 28 -6.81 9.42 -23.62
N ILE A 29 -6.51 10.40 -22.77
CA ILE A 29 -7.51 11.26 -22.13
C ILE A 29 -7.63 12.54 -22.96
N GLU A 30 -8.80 12.80 -23.51
CA GLU A 30 -9.13 14.06 -24.17
C GLU A 30 -9.61 15.06 -23.10
N LEU A 31 -8.94 16.21 -23.03
CA LEU A 31 -9.30 17.30 -22.16
C LEU A 31 -10.31 18.24 -22.83
N SER A 32 -11.03 19.03 -22.04
CA SER A 32 -12.08 19.94 -22.52
C SER A 32 -11.57 21.04 -23.45
N ASP A 33 -10.27 21.31 -23.46
CA ASP A 33 -9.60 22.22 -24.40
C ASP A 33 -9.22 21.54 -25.73
N GLY A 34 -9.57 20.27 -25.92
CA GLY A 34 -9.28 19.47 -27.11
C GLY A 34 -7.87 18.87 -27.13
N SER A 35 -7.05 19.08 -26.09
CA SER A 35 -5.76 18.41 -25.97
C SER A 35 -5.92 16.95 -25.51
N THR A 36 -4.94 16.11 -25.84
CA THR A 36 -4.90 14.71 -25.39
C THR A 36 -3.65 14.45 -24.56
N ILE A 37 -3.81 13.61 -23.53
CA ILE A 37 -2.70 13.17 -22.67
C ILE A 37 -2.71 11.65 -22.53
N GLU A 38 -1.52 11.05 -22.52
CA GLU A 38 -1.34 9.65 -22.16
C GLU A 38 -1.19 9.54 -20.64
N ALA A 39 -2.17 8.91 -19.99
CA ALA A 39 -2.14 8.72 -18.55
C ALA A 39 -2.99 7.51 -18.14
N SER A 40 -2.75 6.98 -16.95
CA SER A 40 -3.64 6.00 -16.34
C SER A 40 -4.55 6.69 -15.32
N VAL A 41 -5.87 6.60 -15.51
CA VAL A 41 -6.85 7.03 -14.51
C VAL A 41 -6.96 5.91 -13.48
N TYR A 42 -6.57 6.19 -12.23
CA TYR A 42 -6.61 5.17 -11.18
C TYR A 42 -7.77 5.38 -10.20
N VAL A 43 -8.31 6.61 -10.07
CA VAL A 43 -9.50 6.92 -9.27
C VAL A 43 -10.28 8.07 -9.92
N ILE A 44 -11.62 8.00 -9.90
CA ILE A 44 -12.52 9.13 -10.15
C ILE A 44 -13.36 9.32 -8.88
N ARG A 45 -13.28 10.50 -8.25
CA ARG A 45 -13.97 10.76 -6.98
C ARG A 45 -14.16 12.25 -6.75
N ASP A 46 -15.28 12.63 -6.12
CA ASP A 46 -15.56 13.99 -5.65
C ASP A 46 -15.44 15.07 -6.74
N GLY A 47 -15.76 14.72 -7.99
CA GLY A 47 -15.64 15.63 -9.14
C GLY A 47 -14.22 15.79 -9.68
N TYR A 48 -13.31 14.87 -9.37
CA TYR A 48 -11.92 14.84 -9.86
C TYR A 48 -11.55 13.50 -10.48
N HIS A 49 -10.64 13.56 -11.45
CA HIS A 49 -9.89 12.41 -11.96
C HIS A 49 -8.49 12.43 -11.37
N TYR A 50 -8.04 11.28 -10.89
CA TYR A 50 -6.70 11.07 -10.38
C TYR A 50 -5.91 10.27 -11.41
N LEU A 51 -4.88 10.92 -11.93
CA LEU A 51 -4.07 10.44 -13.03
C LEU A 51 -2.68 10.05 -12.54
N LYS A 52 -2.16 9.00 -13.14
CA LYS A 52 -0.78 8.57 -13.02
C LYS A 52 -0.09 8.84 -14.37
N ILE A 53 0.94 9.69 -14.35
CA ILE A 53 1.72 10.10 -15.52
C ILE A 53 3.17 9.67 -15.31
N ALA A 54 3.77 8.97 -16.28
CA ALA A 54 5.15 8.51 -16.14
C ALA A 54 6.11 9.70 -16.11
N SER A 55 7.11 9.66 -15.21
CA SER A 55 8.12 10.71 -15.09
C SER A 55 8.92 10.87 -16.38
N ALA A 56 9.09 9.78 -17.14
CA ALA A 56 9.70 9.79 -18.46
C ALA A 56 8.97 10.71 -19.45
N ASP A 57 7.64 10.84 -19.32
CA ASP A 57 6.81 11.69 -20.20
C ASP A 57 6.78 13.14 -19.75
N VAL A 58 7.35 13.47 -18.58
CA VAL A 58 7.37 14.82 -18.02
C VAL A 58 8.72 15.49 -18.28
N SER A 59 8.68 16.67 -18.89
CA SER A 59 9.87 17.50 -19.16
C SER A 59 10.17 18.46 -18.01
N ARG A 60 9.15 19.04 -17.37
CA ARG A 60 9.29 20.01 -16.28
C ARG A 60 8.01 20.07 -15.46
N VAL A 61 8.13 20.42 -14.19
CA VAL A 61 7.00 20.75 -13.30
C VAL A 61 7.16 22.18 -12.78
N LYS A 62 6.06 22.93 -12.75
CA LYS A 62 5.95 24.25 -12.10
C LYS A 62 4.87 24.17 -11.03
N TYR A 63 5.28 24.23 -9.77
CA TYR A 63 4.36 24.22 -8.65
C TYR A 63 3.63 25.57 -8.51
N ALA A 64 2.42 25.51 -7.95
CA ALA A 64 1.61 26.67 -7.62
C ALA A 64 2.39 27.69 -6.76
N SER A 65 2.10 28.97 -6.94
CA SER A 65 2.76 30.08 -6.23
C SER A 65 1.72 31.10 -5.76
N ARG A 66 2.16 32.18 -5.09
CA ARG A 66 1.26 33.28 -4.71
C ARG A 66 0.49 33.91 -5.88
N THR A 67 0.96 33.73 -7.12
CA THR A 67 0.35 34.28 -8.34
C THR A 67 -0.25 33.22 -9.27
N VAL A 68 0.04 31.92 -9.09
CA VAL A 68 -0.47 30.82 -9.92
C VAL A 68 -1.20 29.82 -9.03
N ARG A 69 -2.51 29.61 -9.26
CA ARG A 69 -3.39 28.84 -8.34
C ARG A 69 -3.28 27.32 -8.44
N HIS A 70 -2.60 26.78 -9.44
CA HIS A 70 -2.51 25.34 -9.69
C HIS A 70 -1.10 24.94 -10.12
N ASP A 71 -0.75 23.66 -9.98
CA ASP A 71 0.51 23.14 -10.51
C ASP A 71 0.36 22.92 -12.03
N VAL A 72 1.46 23.11 -12.76
CA VAL A 72 1.53 22.91 -14.21
C VAL A 72 2.64 21.91 -14.51
N MET A 73 2.28 20.85 -15.23
CA MET A 73 3.21 19.82 -15.67
C MET A 73 3.42 19.90 -17.17
N PHE A 74 4.66 20.11 -17.59
CA PHE A 74 5.03 20.18 -19.00
C PHE A 74 5.44 18.79 -19.46
N LEU A 75 4.71 18.19 -20.37
CA LEU A 75 5.02 16.90 -20.96
C LEU A 75 6.08 17.04 -22.06
N ARG A 76 6.87 15.99 -22.30
CA ARG A 76 7.84 15.93 -23.41
C ARG A 76 7.20 16.01 -24.79
N SER A 77 5.91 15.70 -24.88
CA SER A 77 5.09 15.94 -26.07
C SER A 77 4.84 17.43 -26.35
N GLY A 78 5.32 18.34 -25.50
CA GLY A 78 5.10 19.79 -25.61
C GLY A 78 3.74 20.24 -25.05
N ARG A 79 3.01 19.36 -24.36
CA ARG A 79 1.70 19.63 -23.76
C ARG A 79 1.82 20.06 -22.31
N GLU A 80 0.78 20.73 -21.80
CA GLU A 80 0.70 21.15 -20.40
C GLU A 80 -0.48 20.46 -19.70
N VAL A 81 -0.23 19.89 -18.53
CA VAL A 81 -1.26 19.35 -17.64
C VAL A 81 -1.34 20.24 -16.42
N GLU A 82 -2.37 21.08 -16.39
CA GLU A 82 -2.72 21.84 -15.20
C GLU A 82 -3.48 20.93 -14.22
N GLY A 83 -3.08 20.92 -12.96
CA GLY A 83 -3.70 20.10 -11.93
C GLY A 83 -3.07 20.32 -10.58
N LYS A 84 -3.50 19.56 -9.58
CA LYS A 84 -2.79 19.50 -8.30
C LYS A 84 -1.93 18.25 -8.28
N ILE A 85 -0.62 18.41 -8.14
CA ILE A 85 0.29 17.28 -7.97
C ILE A 85 0.14 16.79 -6.53
N THR A 86 -0.38 15.59 -6.38
CA THR A 86 -0.65 14.98 -5.07
C THR A 86 0.50 14.13 -4.58
N GLY A 87 1.43 13.74 -5.46
CA GLY A 87 2.63 13.00 -5.08
C GLY A 87 3.53 12.64 -6.25
N PHE A 88 4.72 12.13 -5.91
CA PHE A 88 5.68 11.53 -6.84
C PHE A 88 6.21 10.24 -6.20
N MET A 89 6.01 9.11 -6.87
CA MET A 89 6.40 7.78 -6.35
C MET A 89 6.59 6.79 -7.50
N ASP A 90 7.64 5.97 -7.41
CA ASP A 90 7.97 4.90 -8.36
C ASP A 90 8.06 5.36 -9.82
N ASP A 91 8.68 6.51 -10.06
CA ASP A 91 8.81 7.15 -11.39
C ASP A 91 7.48 7.60 -12.02
N TYR A 92 6.48 7.90 -11.20
CA TYR A 92 5.24 8.52 -11.68
C TYR A 92 4.86 9.76 -10.87
N TYR A 93 4.29 10.71 -11.58
CA TYR A 93 3.55 11.82 -10.98
C TYR A 93 2.08 11.44 -10.81
N TYR A 94 1.55 11.80 -9.64
CA TYR A 94 0.13 11.67 -9.31
C TYR A 94 -0.51 13.04 -9.38
N VAL A 95 -1.50 13.18 -10.26
CA VAL A 95 -2.11 14.46 -10.58
C VAL A 95 -3.61 14.38 -10.43
N GLN A 96 -4.17 15.32 -9.68
CA GLN A 96 -5.60 15.53 -9.56
C GLN A 96 -6.04 16.61 -10.56
N ILE A 97 -6.97 16.28 -11.45
CA ILE A 97 -7.61 17.23 -12.37
C ILE A 97 -9.13 17.26 -12.16
N PRO A 98 -9.80 18.42 -12.28
CA PRO A 98 -11.26 18.48 -12.21
C PRO A 98 -11.91 17.65 -13.33
N SER A 99 -12.99 16.94 -13.02
CA SER A 99 -13.74 16.16 -14.02
C SER A 99 -14.33 17.01 -15.13
N SER A 100 -14.62 18.29 -14.87
CA SER A 100 -15.05 19.26 -15.89
C SER A 100 -14.01 19.51 -16.99
N ARG A 101 -12.75 19.11 -16.76
CA ARG A 101 -11.67 19.20 -17.74
C ARG A 101 -11.45 17.93 -18.53
N VAL A 102 -12.15 16.84 -18.21
CA VAL A 102 -12.06 15.58 -18.95
C VAL A 102 -13.27 15.48 -19.88
N LYS A 103 -13.02 15.49 -21.18
CA LYS A 103 -14.05 15.38 -22.21
C LYS A 103 -14.34 13.92 -22.56
N SER A 104 -13.29 13.11 -22.75
CA SER A 104 -13.43 11.69 -23.03
C SER A 104 -12.19 10.92 -22.57
N ILE A 105 -12.36 9.64 -22.27
CA ILE A 105 -11.26 8.71 -21.96
C ILE A 105 -11.33 7.60 -22.99
N MET A 106 -10.37 7.54 -23.90
CA MET A 106 -10.26 6.49 -24.91
C MET A 106 -9.26 5.45 -24.39
N SER A 107 -9.76 4.24 -24.12
CA SER A 107 -8.93 3.10 -23.74
C SER A 107 -8.99 2.07 -24.87
N GLU A 108 -7.83 1.61 -25.35
CA GLU A 108 -7.73 0.51 -26.31
C GLU A 108 -8.03 -0.83 -25.63
N THR A 109 -9.25 -1.06 -25.14
CA THR A 109 -9.62 -2.41 -24.70
C THR A 109 -11.07 -2.75 -25.04
N ARG A 110 -11.19 -3.67 -26.00
CA ARG A 110 -12.37 -4.52 -26.17
C ARG A 110 -12.44 -5.45 -24.96
N LEU A 111 -13.54 -5.42 -24.22
CA LEU A 111 -13.80 -6.34 -23.11
C LEU A 111 -13.80 -7.78 -23.64
N THR A 112 -12.73 -8.54 -23.39
CA THR A 112 -12.75 -10.00 -23.53
C THR A 112 -13.04 -10.61 -22.18
N THR A 113 -14.25 -11.13 -22.04
CA THR A 113 -14.68 -11.95 -20.90
C THR A 113 -13.82 -13.21 -20.86
N VAL A 114 -12.86 -13.29 -19.93
CA VAL A 114 -12.17 -14.54 -19.64
C VAL A 114 -13.06 -15.32 -18.68
N SER A 115 -13.69 -16.39 -19.20
CA SER A 115 -14.33 -17.42 -18.37
C SER A 115 -13.23 -18.20 -17.66
N GLY A 116 -12.81 -17.72 -16.50
CA GLY A 116 -12.07 -18.50 -15.52
C GLY A 116 -13.07 -19.21 -14.61
N SER A 117 -13.02 -20.54 -14.55
CA SER A 117 -13.79 -21.30 -13.57
C SER A 117 -13.43 -20.80 -12.16
N ARG A 118 -14.43 -20.30 -11.43
CA ARG A 118 -14.30 -19.92 -10.02
C ARG A 118 -13.69 -21.10 -9.24
N PRO A 119 -12.76 -20.87 -8.30
CA PRO A 119 -12.41 -21.90 -7.32
C PRO A 119 -13.68 -22.39 -6.63
N ASP A 120 -13.70 -23.65 -6.22
CA ASP A 120 -14.85 -24.31 -5.59
C ASP A 120 -15.27 -23.54 -4.31
N ILE A 121 -16.24 -22.63 -4.47
CA ILE A 121 -16.79 -21.82 -3.39
C ILE A 121 -17.63 -22.78 -2.54
N ARG A 122 -17.14 -23.14 -1.36
CA ARG A 122 -17.99 -23.69 -0.30
C ARG A 122 -19.10 -22.68 -0.03
N ASP A 123 -20.37 -23.13 -0.01
CA ASP A 123 -21.56 -22.28 0.17
C ASP A 123 -21.31 -21.12 1.15
N GLY A 124 -21.27 -19.89 0.61
CA GLY A 124 -21.10 -18.67 1.40
C GLY A 124 -19.72 -18.00 1.30
N LEU A 125 -18.61 -18.68 1.01
CA LEU A 125 -17.27 -18.05 0.98
C LEU A 125 -17.01 -17.30 -0.34
N LEU A 126 -16.90 -15.97 -0.30
CA LEU A 126 -16.68 -15.13 -1.48
C LEU A 126 -15.22 -15.14 -1.97
N PHE A 127 -14.26 -14.87 -1.08
CA PHE A 127 -12.81 -14.93 -1.35
C PHE A 127 -12.00 -14.92 -0.05
N ARG A 128 -10.69 -15.18 -0.17
CA ARG A 128 -9.72 -15.23 0.92
C ARG A 128 -8.59 -14.22 0.71
N ILE A 129 -8.24 -13.48 1.77
CA ILE A 129 -7.15 -12.51 1.82
C ILE A 129 -6.06 -13.01 2.76
N HIS A 130 -4.86 -13.32 2.27
CA HIS A 130 -3.74 -13.70 3.14
C HIS A 130 -2.56 -12.73 3.03
N GLY A 131 -1.86 -12.50 4.14
CA GLY A 131 -0.57 -11.80 4.12
C GLY A 131 -0.30 -10.92 5.33
N SER A 132 -0.05 -9.64 5.08
CA SER A 132 0.55 -8.72 6.05
C SER A 132 -0.35 -8.40 7.26
N ASN A 133 0.24 -8.41 8.45
CA ASN A 133 -0.39 -8.02 9.71
C ASN A 133 -0.81 -6.55 9.73
N THR A 134 -0.03 -5.65 9.12
CA THR A 134 -0.40 -4.23 9.02
C THR A 134 -1.77 -4.08 8.33
N ILE A 135 -2.00 -4.93 7.33
CA ILE A 135 -3.16 -4.96 6.45
C ILE A 135 -4.34 -5.66 7.12
N GLY A 136 -4.14 -6.91 7.47
CA GLY A 136 -5.20 -7.82 7.85
C GLY A 136 -5.71 -7.61 9.28
N ALA A 137 -4.96 -6.94 10.15
CA ALA A 137 -5.40 -6.71 11.53
C ALA A 137 -6.60 -5.77 11.64
N LYS A 138 -6.71 -4.75 10.77
CA LYS A 138 -7.79 -3.74 10.87
C LYS A 138 -8.32 -3.25 9.53
N LEU A 139 -7.45 -2.91 8.58
CA LEU A 139 -7.89 -2.27 7.34
C LEU A 139 -8.57 -3.24 6.39
N ALA A 140 -8.04 -4.44 6.18
CA ALA A 140 -8.73 -5.42 5.32
C ALA A 140 -10.13 -5.79 5.87
N PRO A 141 -10.31 -6.12 7.17
CA PRO A 141 -11.64 -6.34 7.73
C PRO A 141 -12.59 -5.14 7.54
N ALA A 142 -12.10 -3.91 7.74
CA ALA A 142 -12.89 -2.70 7.57
C ALA A 142 -13.30 -2.45 6.10
N LEU A 143 -12.39 -2.68 5.14
CA LEU A 143 -12.66 -2.54 3.71
C LEU A 143 -13.68 -3.57 3.24
N VAL A 144 -13.54 -4.83 3.65
CA VAL A 144 -14.50 -5.88 3.31
C VAL A 144 -15.87 -5.56 3.91
N ALA A 145 -15.91 -5.10 5.17
CA ALA A 145 -17.17 -4.73 5.79
C ALA A 145 -17.84 -3.55 5.09
N ALA A 146 -17.08 -2.54 4.67
CA ALA A 146 -17.59 -1.43 3.87
C ALA A 146 -18.08 -1.90 2.49
N TYR A 147 -17.34 -2.80 1.84
CA TYR A 147 -17.73 -3.41 0.57
C TYR A 147 -19.08 -4.13 0.68
N PHE A 148 -19.25 -5.02 1.66
CA PHE A 148 -20.53 -5.72 1.87
C PHE A 148 -21.70 -4.77 2.10
N ARG A 149 -21.51 -3.70 2.90
CA ARG A 149 -22.55 -2.67 3.05
C ARG A 149 -22.86 -1.97 1.72
N SER A 150 -21.83 -1.66 0.92
CA SER A 150 -22.00 -0.98 -0.37
C SER A 150 -22.78 -1.80 -1.39
N ILE A 151 -22.72 -3.12 -1.31
CA ILE A 151 -23.45 -4.03 -2.21
C ILE A 151 -24.79 -4.52 -1.62
N GLY A 152 -25.25 -3.93 -0.52
CA GLY A 152 -26.60 -4.17 0.02
C GLY A 152 -26.71 -5.19 1.15
N ALA A 153 -25.62 -5.51 1.85
CA ALA A 153 -25.71 -6.32 3.06
C ALA A 153 -26.48 -5.56 4.15
N GLY A 154 -27.59 -6.15 4.63
CA GLY A 154 -28.39 -5.58 5.72
C GLY A 154 -27.70 -5.68 7.08
N LYS A 155 -26.79 -6.65 7.24
CA LYS A 155 -25.94 -6.82 8.43
C LYS A 155 -24.54 -7.25 8.01
N VAL A 156 -23.53 -6.76 8.72
CA VAL A 156 -22.14 -7.20 8.56
C VAL A 156 -21.54 -7.49 9.93
N ASP A 157 -21.01 -8.70 10.10
CA ASP A 157 -20.32 -9.16 11.31
C ASP A 157 -18.83 -9.37 11.01
N ILE A 158 -17.95 -8.91 11.91
CA ILE A 158 -16.50 -9.19 11.88
C ILE A 158 -16.20 -10.05 13.10
N LYS A 159 -15.64 -11.25 12.88
CA LYS A 159 -15.35 -12.21 13.95
C LYS A 159 -13.90 -12.66 13.89
N ASP A 160 -13.19 -12.51 15.00
CA ASP A 160 -11.88 -13.14 15.17
C ASP A 160 -12.08 -14.65 15.33
N ARG A 161 -11.44 -15.45 14.47
CA ARG A 161 -11.47 -16.91 14.57
C ARG A 161 -10.35 -17.41 15.48
N LYS A 162 -9.15 -16.90 15.25
CA LYS A 162 -7.91 -17.16 15.98
C LYS A 162 -7.05 -15.90 15.94
N ALA A 163 -5.91 -15.90 16.63
CA ALA A 163 -4.93 -14.83 16.50
C ALA A 163 -4.57 -14.62 15.01
N GLU A 164 -4.73 -13.39 14.54
CA GLU A 164 -4.47 -12.97 13.15
C GLU A 164 -5.36 -13.59 12.05
N GLU A 165 -6.42 -14.31 12.42
CA GLU A 165 -7.43 -14.84 11.49
C GLU A 165 -8.80 -14.21 11.75
N VAL A 166 -9.34 -13.53 10.75
CA VAL A 166 -10.61 -12.81 10.82
C VAL A 166 -11.57 -13.34 9.75
N LEU A 167 -12.83 -13.53 10.12
CA LEU A 167 -13.92 -13.81 9.21
C LEU A 167 -14.87 -12.62 9.17
N VAL A 168 -15.11 -12.08 7.98
CA VAL A 168 -16.10 -11.02 7.76
C VAL A 168 -17.29 -11.64 7.05
N SER A 169 -18.49 -11.53 7.63
CA SER A 169 -19.72 -12.11 7.08
C SER A 169 -20.74 -11.02 6.80
N GLY A 170 -21.29 -10.98 5.58
CA GLY A 170 -22.36 -10.08 5.14
C GLY A 170 -23.66 -10.84 4.91
N SER A 171 -24.74 -10.40 5.55
CA SER A 171 -26.09 -10.97 5.37
C SER A 171 -26.89 -10.13 4.39
N PHE A 172 -27.44 -10.77 3.37
CA PHE A 172 -28.21 -10.13 2.30
C PHE A 172 -29.70 -10.46 2.42
N PRO A 173 -30.61 -9.51 2.19
CA PRO A 173 -32.04 -9.79 2.16
C PRO A 173 -32.38 -10.91 1.17
N GLY A 174 -33.17 -11.88 1.61
CA GLY A 174 -33.58 -13.02 0.77
C GLY A 174 -32.55 -14.14 0.63
N ASN A 175 -31.36 -14.02 1.24
CA ASN A 175 -30.37 -15.09 1.30
C ASN A 175 -30.36 -15.74 2.68
N SER A 176 -30.40 -17.08 2.74
CA SER A 176 -30.38 -17.85 4.00
C SER A 176 -28.96 -18.03 4.55
N THR A 177 -27.94 -17.97 3.68
CA THR A 177 -26.54 -18.12 4.06
C THR A 177 -25.80 -16.77 3.95
N PRO A 178 -25.03 -16.37 4.98
CA PRO A 178 -24.15 -15.21 4.88
C PRO A 178 -23.09 -15.39 3.79
N THR A 179 -22.71 -14.30 3.14
CA THR A 179 -21.53 -14.25 2.26
C THR A 179 -20.31 -13.86 3.09
N GLU A 180 -19.21 -14.60 2.98
CA GLU A 180 -18.08 -14.50 3.89
C GLU A 180 -16.77 -14.21 3.16
N VAL A 181 -15.85 -13.55 3.85
CA VAL A 181 -14.46 -13.37 3.42
C VAL A 181 -13.55 -13.74 4.56
N GLU A 182 -12.60 -14.63 4.29
CA GLU A 182 -11.57 -15.03 5.25
C GLU A 182 -10.34 -14.14 5.09
N ILE A 183 -9.75 -13.74 6.22
CA ILE A 183 -8.54 -12.93 6.27
C ILE A 183 -7.53 -13.63 7.20
N GLN A 184 -6.31 -13.89 6.70
CA GLN A 184 -5.21 -14.42 7.51
C GLN A 184 -4.00 -13.50 7.42
N SER A 185 -3.44 -13.13 8.57
CA SER A 185 -2.41 -12.09 8.65
C SER A 185 -1.12 -12.67 9.26
N TYR A 186 -0.27 -13.28 8.45
CA TYR A 186 0.97 -13.94 8.90
C TYR A 186 2.25 -13.32 8.33
N GLY A 187 2.16 -12.08 7.84
CA GLY A 187 3.27 -11.32 7.28
C GLY A 187 3.24 -11.26 5.74
N SER A 188 3.88 -10.23 5.17
CA SER A 188 3.80 -9.94 3.73
C SER A 188 4.30 -11.08 2.83
N ALA A 189 5.26 -11.88 3.28
CA ALA A 189 5.78 -13.01 2.51
C ALA A 189 4.77 -14.17 2.37
N THR A 190 3.85 -14.32 3.33
CA THR A 190 2.86 -15.40 3.29
C THR A 190 1.78 -15.14 2.24
N ALA A 191 1.56 -13.88 1.84
CA ALA A 191 0.70 -13.51 0.72
C ALA A 191 1.12 -14.24 -0.56
N PHE A 192 2.39 -14.13 -0.95
CA PHE A 192 2.93 -14.70 -2.18
C PHE A 192 2.93 -16.23 -2.15
N ASN A 193 3.27 -16.83 -1.01
CA ASN A 193 3.16 -18.28 -0.81
C ASN A 193 1.70 -18.76 -0.86
N GLY A 194 0.77 -17.95 -0.35
CA GLY A 194 -0.67 -18.22 -0.38
C GLY A 194 -1.21 -18.22 -1.81
N LEU A 195 -0.81 -17.23 -2.62
CA LEU A 195 -1.15 -17.15 -4.04
C LEU A 195 -0.58 -18.33 -4.82
N GLU A 196 0.70 -18.67 -4.61
CA GLU A 196 1.39 -19.80 -5.25
C GLU A 196 0.65 -21.12 -5.03
N LYS A 197 0.18 -21.34 -3.79
CA LYS A 197 -0.54 -22.55 -3.37
C LYS A 197 -2.04 -22.47 -3.59
N ARG A 198 -2.56 -21.38 -4.17
CA ARG A 198 -4.01 -21.09 -4.30
C ARG A 198 -4.77 -21.17 -2.97
N ALA A 199 -4.06 -20.90 -1.87
CA ALA A 199 -4.60 -20.86 -0.51
C ALA A 199 -5.31 -19.53 -0.21
N CYS A 200 -4.95 -18.47 -0.92
CA CYS A 200 -5.71 -17.23 -0.98
C CYS A 200 -6.01 -16.84 -2.43
N ASP A 201 -7.03 -15.99 -2.56
CA ASP A 201 -7.40 -15.38 -3.84
C ASP A 201 -6.73 -14.00 -3.95
N ILE A 202 -6.45 -13.39 -2.80
CA ILE A 202 -5.86 -12.08 -2.71
C ILE A 202 -4.69 -12.06 -1.73
N GLY A 203 -3.54 -11.58 -2.22
CA GLY A 203 -2.33 -11.36 -1.41
C GLY A 203 -2.27 -9.95 -0.85
N ALA A 204 -2.06 -9.85 0.47
CA ALA A 204 -1.86 -8.60 1.19
C ALA A 204 -0.37 -8.41 1.56
N ALA A 205 0.34 -7.43 1.00
CA ALA A 205 1.74 -7.16 1.34
C ALA A 205 2.01 -5.68 1.70
N SER A 206 2.81 -5.46 2.74
CA SER A 206 3.32 -4.13 3.15
C SER A 206 4.56 -3.68 2.36
N ARG A 207 4.99 -4.48 1.41
CA ARG A 207 6.06 -4.18 0.46
C ARG A 207 5.66 -4.68 -0.93
N ARG A 208 6.31 -4.12 -1.95
CA ARG A 208 6.24 -4.67 -3.30
C ARG A 208 6.70 -6.13 -3.34
N ILE A 209 6.16 -6.88 -4.29
CA ILE A 209 6.66 -8.21 -4.64
C ILE A 209 8.12 -8.10 -5.10
N THR A 210 8.96 -9.08 -4.74
CA THR A 210 10.34 -9.11 -5.26
C THR A 210 10.38 -9.70 -6.67
N THR A 211 11.47 -9.48 -7.40
CA THR A 211 11.70 -10.10 -8.72
C THR A 211 11.64 -11.63 -8.64
N ASP A 212 12.21 -12.22 -7.60
CA ASP A 212 12.21 -13.68 -7.40
C ASP A 212 10.81 -14.22 -7.11
N GLU A 213 10.02 -13.50 -6.30
CA GLU A 213 8.62 -13.86 -6.04
C GLU A 213 7.75 -13.71 -7.30
N ALA A 214 7.95 -12.65 -8.07
CA ALA A 214 7.24 -12.43 -9.33
C ALA A 214 7.57 -13.52 -10.36
N ALA A 215 8.84 -13.93 -10.46
CA ALA A 215 9.25 -15.03 -11.34
C ALA A 215 8.55 -16.35 -10.97
N ARG A 216 8.49 -16.69 -9.67
CA ARG A 216 7.79 -17.90 -9.19
C ARG A 216 6.28 -17.86 -9.45
N LEU A 217 5.68 -16.69 -9.38
CA LEU A 217 4.24 -16.48 -9.56
C LEU A 217 3.83 -16.10 -10.98
N SER A 218 4.75 -16.16 -11.95
CA SER A 218 4.51 -15.76 -13.34
C SER A 218 3.33 -16.47 -14.01
N SER A 219 2.99 -17.68 -13.58
CA SER A 219 1.81 -18.42 -14.04
C SER A 219 0.48 -17.77 -13.65
N LEU A 220 0.48 -16.88 -12.66
CA LEU A 220 -0.68 -16.08 -12.24
C LEU A 220 -0.76 -14.73 -12.98
N GLY A 221 0.22 -14.42 -13.83
CA GLY A 221 0.36 -13.15 -14.55
C GLY A 221 1.44 -12.23 -13.99
N ASP A 222 1.51 -11.02 -14.53
CA ASP A 222 2.52 -10.02 -14.12
C ASP A 222 2.10 -9.30 -12.83
N LEU A 223 2.53 -9.84 -11.68
CA LEU A 223 2.27 -9.29 -10.36
C LEU A 223 3.02 -7.98 -10.03
N MET A 224 3.91 -7.51 -10.90
CA MET A 224 4.57 -6.20 -10.75
C MET A 224 3.83 -5.08 -11.50
N SER A 225 2.89 -5.44 -12.37
CA SER A 225 2.09 -4.46 -13.10
C SER A 225 1.07 -3.77 -12.19
N ALA A 226 0.72 -2.52 -12.51
CA ALA A 226 -0.33 -1.77 -11.81
C ALA A 226 -1.73 -2.42 -11.87
N LYS A 227 -1.90 -3.45 -12.72
CA LYS A 227 -3.10 -4.29 -12.81
C LYS A 227 -3.22 -5.23 -11.62
N ASN A 228 -2.07 -5.70 -11.13
CA ASN A 228 -1.93 -6.74 -10.13
C ASN A 228 -1.16 -6.20 -8.91
N GLU A 229 -0.96 -4.89 -8.80
CA GLU A 229 -0.38 -4.26 -7.64
C GLU A 229 -1.17 -2.97 -7.35
N HIS A 230 -2.09 -3.05 -6.40
CA HIS A 230 -2.94 -1.93 -6.02
C HIS A 230 -2.51 -1.35 -4.68
N ILE A 231 -2.04 -0.12 -4.72
CA ILE A 231 -1.63 0.64 -3.53
C ILE A 231 -2.90 1.15 -2.84
N LEU A 232 -3.26 0.58 -1.68
CA LEU A 232 -4.44 1.03 -0.93
C LEU A 232 -4.14 2.22 -0.01
N ALA A 233 -2.90 2.34 0.47
CA ALA A 233 -2.46 3.42 1.34
C ALA A 233 -0.94 3.60 1.27
N ILE A 234 -0.47 4.76 1.72
CA ILE A 234 0.94 5.04 1.99
C ILE A 234 1.08 5.14 3.51
N ASP A 235 1.97 4.33 4.07
CA ASP A 235 2.27 4.26 5.51
C ASP A 235 3.73 4.69 5.76
N GLY A 236 4.02 5.17 6.96
CA GLY A 236 5.32 5.66 7.37
C GLY A 236 5.76 5.10 8.73
N ILE A 237 7.01 4.68 8.83
CA ILE A 237 7.64 4.31 10.11
C ILE A 237 8.57 5.43 10.54
N ALA A 238 8.34 5.95 11.74
CA ALA A 238 9.24 6.88 12.39
C ALA A 238 10.12 6.15 13.42
N VAL A 239 11.43 6.43 13.38
CA VAL A 239 12.35 6.06 14.46
C VAL A 239 12.49 7.25 15.38
N ILE A 240 12.17 7.04 16.66
CA ILE A 240 12.19 8.11 17.67
C ILE A 240 13.40 7.91 18.56
N VAL A 241 14.17 8.97 18.76
CA VAL A 241 15.24 9.03 19.76
C VAL A 241 14.81 9.87 20.95
N HIS A 242 15.47 9.69 22.09
CA HIS A 242 15.22 10.51 23.26
C HIS A 242 15.43 12.00 22.95
N LYS A 243 14.55 12.87 23.44
CA LYS A 243 14.56 14.32 23.12
C LYS A 243 15.86 15.08 23.39
N ASN A 244 16.72 14.55 24.26
CA ASN A 244 18.03 15.16 24.59
C ASN A 244 19.18 14.57 23.73
N ASN A 245 18.90 13.63 22.84
CA ASN A 245 19.89 13.08 21.92
C ASN A 245 20.12 14.11 20.80
N PRO A 246 21.35 14.63 20.62
CA PRO A 246 21.63 15.68 19.64
C PRO A 246 21.69 15.17 18.19
N VAL A 247 21.60 13.86 17.96
CA VAL A 247 21.60 13.28 16.61
C VAL A 247 20.32 13.68 15.87
N PHE A 248 20.47 14.48 14.81
CA PHE A 248 19.36 15.02 14.03
C PHE A 248 19.10 14.24 12.72
N ARG A 249 20.03 13.37 12.32
CA ARG A 249 19.91 12.53 11.12
C ARG A 249 20.52 11.17 11.39
N ILE A 250 19.79 10.12 11.00
CA ILE A 250 20.29 8.74 10.99
C ILE A 250 19.94 8.16 9.62
N THR A 251 20.94 7.65 8.92
CA THR A 251 20.74 6.98 7.63
C THR A 251 20.12 5.60 7.84
N LYS A 252 19.45 5.07 6.81
CA LYS A 252 18.89 3.70 6.85
C LYS A 252 19.97 2.65 7.15
N LYS A 253 21.19 2.84 6.66
CA LYS A 253 22.32 1.93 6.93
C LYS A 253 22.73 1.99 8.40
N GLU A 254 22.84 3.18 8.98
CA GLU A 254 23.11 3.33 10.42
C GLU A 254 21.99 2.75 11.27
N LEU A 255 20.72 2.94 10.89
CA LEU A 255 19.59 2.29 11.57
C LEU A 255 19.68 0.77 11.51
N GLN A 256 20.03 0.20 10.36
CA GLN A 256 20.24 -1.25 10.24
C GLN A 256 21.34 -1.72 11.19
N LEU A 257 22.50 -1.04 11.22
CA LEU A 257 23.62 -1.38 12.11
C LEU A 257 23.27 -1.21 13.60
N ILE A 258 22.48 -0.18 13.92
CA ILE A 258 21.99 0.07 15.27
C ILE A 258 21.09 -1.08 15.71
N PHE A 259 20.07 -1.41 14.92
CA PHE A 259 19.11 -2.45 15.25
C PHE A 259 19.65 -3.87 15.07
N SER A 260 20.74 -4.09 14.34
CA SER A 260 21.48 -5.37 14.33
C SER A 260 22.44 -5.52 15.51
N GLY A 261 22.73 -4.43 16.22
CA GLY A 261 23.66 -4.40 17.36
C GLY A 261 25.12 -4.21 16.98
N GLU A 262 25.43 -3.95 15.70
CA GLU A 262 26.78 -3.64 15.22
C GLU A 262 27.21 -2.20 15.54
N LEU A 263 26.24 -1.31 15.74
CA LEU A 263 26.45 0.07 16.17
C LEU A 263 25.75 0.31 17.51
N THR A 264 26.55 0.40 18.57
CA THR A 264 26.07 0.39 19.95
C THR A 264 26.37 1.67 20.73
N ASP A 265 27.01 2.67 20.12
CA ASP A 265 27.35 3.95 20.76
C ASP A 265 26.97 5.13 19.88
N TRP A 266 26.29 6.12 20.47
CA TRP A 266 25.85 7.34 19.79
C TRP A 266 27.01 8.18 19.23
N ALA A 267 28.21 8.12 19.82
CA ALA A 267 29.37 8.84 19.31
C ALA A 267 29.74 8.44 17.87
N ARG A 268 29.41 7.21 17.46
CA ARG A 268 29.72 6.71 16.11
C ARG A 268 28.89 7.35 15.00
N ILE A 269 27.83 8.08 15.36
CA ILE A 269 26.94 8.77 14.40
C ILE A 269 26.79 10.27 14.75
N GLY A 270 27.82 10.86 15.37
CA GLY A 270 27.85 12.28 15.70
C GLY A 270 27.04 12.68 16.94
N GLY A 271 26.63 11.72 17.76
CA GLY A 271 26.01 11.96 19.06
C GLY A 271 27.01 12.16 20.20
N ARG A 272 26.50 12.37 21.41
CA ARG A 272 27.32 12.34 22.63
C ARG A 272 27.71 10.88 22.94
N PRO A 273 28.94 10.61 23.42
CA PRO A 273 29.31 9.27 23.87
C PRO A 273 28.29 8.65 24.80
N GLY A 274 27.87 7.43 24.51
CA GLY A 274 26.85 6.76 25.30
C GLY A 274 26.25 5.55 24.59
N LYS A 275 26.04 4.49 25.36
CA LYS A 275 25.43 3.25 24.88
C LYS A 275 24.03 3.51 24.30
N ILE A 276 23.77 2.91 23.15
CA ILE A 276 22.45 2.84 22.55
C ILE A 276 21.63 1.77 23.28
N ASN A 277 20.51 2.18 23.86
CA ASN A 277 19.49 1.27 24.37
C ASN A 277 18.42 1.13 23.30
N LEU A 278 18.27 -0.07 22.77
CA LEU A 278 17.30 -0.39 21.74
C LEU A 278 15.96 -0.74 22.39
N TYR A 279 14.89 -0.34 21.72
CA TYR A 279 13.54 -0.75 22.04
C TYR A 279 12.87 -1.13 20.73
N ALA A 280 12.56 -2.41 20.59
CA ALA A 280 11.80 -2.92 19.46
C ALA A 280 10.45 -3.45 19.94
N ARG A 281 9.52 -3.55 18.98
CA ARG A 281 8.30 -4.30 19.18
C ARG A 281 8.56 -5.80 19.06
N ASP A 282 7.65 -6.57 19.64
CA ASP A 282 7.59 -8.01 19.44
C ASP A 282 7.52 -8.40 17.96
N ASP A 283 7.96 -9.62 17.67
CA ASP A 283 8.03 -10.19 16.32
C ASP A 283 6.67 -10.43 15.67
N LYS A 284 5.59 -10.33 16.45
CA LYS A 284 4.19 -10.44 16.00
C LYS A 284 3.61 -9.11 15.51
N SER A 285 4.36 -8.01 15.58
CA SER A 285 3.89 -6.69 15.19
C SER A 285 3.98 -6.46 13.68
N GLY A 286 2.89 -6.04 13.03
CA GLY A 286 2.92 -5.58 11.63
C GLY A 286 3.88 -4.40 11.38
N THR A 287 4.09 -3.53 12.38
CA THR A 287 5.11 -2.47 12.32
C THR A 287 6.52 -3.06 12.35
N TYR A 288 6.75 -4.11 13.13
CA TYR A 288 8.04 -4.79 13.15
C TYR A 288 8.31 -5.50 11.82
N ASP A 289 7.32 -6.17 11.24
CA ASP A 289 7.46 -6.79 9.91
C ASP A 289 7.84 -5.77 8.84
N THR A 290 7.20 -4.60 8.88
CA THR A 290 7.48 -3.52 7.94
C THR A 290 8.86 -2.92 8.21
N PHE A 291 9.25 -2.69 9.47
CA PHE A 291 10.61 -2.27 9.84
C PHE A 291 11.66 -3.28 9.42
N LYS A 292 11.40 -4.58 9.58
CA LYS A 292 12.29 -5.67 9.17
C LYS A 292 12.50 -5.64 7.66
N SER A 293 11.43 -5.49 6.88
CA SER A 293 11.52 -5.39 5.43
C SER A 293 12.23 -4.11 4.97
N LEU A 294 11.93 -2.96 5.60
CA LEU A 294 12.42 -1.66 5.15
C LEU A 294 13.81 -1.31 5.68
N VAL A 295 14.24 -1.84 6.82
CA VAL A 295 15.49 -1.45 7.50
C VAL A 295 16.41 -2.64 7.72
N LEU A 296 15.94 -3.72 8.35
CA LEU A 296 16.81 -4.85 8.72
C LEU A 296 17.22 -5.71 7.52
N GLY A 297 16.33 -5.91 6.54
CA GLY A 297 16.53 -6.85 5.45
C GLY A 297 16.78 -8.27 5.98
N LYS A 298 18.00 -8.79 5.73
CA LYS A 298 18.43 -10.11 6.20
C LYS A 298 19.07 -10.09 7.61
N ALA A 299 19.38 -8.91 8.15
CA ALA A 299 19.95 -8.79 9.48
C ALA A 299 18.95 -9.23 10.55
N LYS A 300 19.44 -9.87 11.61
CA LYS A 300 18.63 -10.18 12.78
C LYS A 300 18.54 -8.95 13.68
N LEU A 301 17.39 -8.77 14.31
CA LEU A 301 17.24 -7.79 15.39
C LEU A 301 18.18 -8.17 16.54
N ALA A 302 18.86 -7.18 17.11
CA ALA A 302 19.73 -7.36 18.26
C ALA A 302 18.94 -7.98 19.44
N SER A 303 19.54 -8.93 20.15
CA SER A 303 18.94 -9.54 21.34
C SER A 303 18.73 -8.58 22.50
N SER A 304 19.36 -7.40 22.44
CA SER A 304 19.22 -6.32 23.42
C SER A 304 18.04 -5.38 23.15
N ALA A 305 17.27 -5.61 22.07
CA ALA A 305 16.17 -4.76 21.63
C ALA A 305 14.82 -5.17 22.21
#